data_AF-A0A3D2QAF5-F1
#
_entry.id   AF-A0A3D2QAF5-F1
#
_cell.length_a   1.000
_cell.length_b   1.000
_cell.length_c   1.000
_cell.angle_alpha   90.00
_cell.angle_beta   90.00
_cell.angle_gamma   90.00
#
_symmetry.space_group_name_H-M   'P 1'
#
loop_
_entity.id
_entity.type
_entity.pdbx_description
1 polymer ?
#
loop_
_entity_poly.entity_id
_entity_poly.type
_entity_poly.pdbx_seq_one_letter_code
_entity_poly.pdbx_strand_id
1 'polypeptide(L)'
;MKGLSTFNCFFYFFAPNREEDAKVNSLIVNQLEKFGVVVQNKLLVKTNGREQIDLTRFGSSRPSLFFEIRNITSVEGKELPVIRGSLNIQAPVMLQKGYCFSSPYVWTNNCFLEGFFREKIEQSVTLALSQLLRQFQIDYSTANPSHAERPVFHIFLP
;
A
#
# COMPACT_ATOMS: atom_id res chain seq x y z
N MET A 1 3.37 10.53 9.95
CA MET A 1 4.56 10.21 9.13
C MET A 1 5.89 10.45 9.84
N LYS A 2 6.07 11.56 10.57
CA LYS A 2 7.32 11.84 11.29
C LYS A 2 7.70 10.68 12.23
N GLY A 3 8.96 10.25 12.16
CA GLY A 3 9.53 9.19 13.02
C GLY A 3 9.13 7.76 12.64
N LEU A 4 8.33 7.56 11.60
CA LEU A 4 8.04 6.22 11.06
C LEU A 4 9.19 5.82 10.13
N SER A 5 9.84 4.69 10.38
CA SER A 5 10.99 4.22 9.59
C SER A 5 10.79 2.86 8.93
N THR A 6 9.83 2.07 9.41
CA THR A 6 9.55 0.72 8.91
C THR A 6 8.06 0.57 8.65
N PHE A 7 7.71 0.02 7.49
CA PHE A 7 6.35 -0.14 7.02
C PHE A 7 6.08 -1.59 6.63
N ASN A 8 4.91 -2.11 7.02
CA ASN A 8 4.34 -3.27 6.35
C ASN A 8 3.60 -2.77 5.11
N CYS A 9 3.79 -3.39 3.96
CA CYS A 9 3.14 -2.98 2.73
C CYS A 9 2.24 -4.10 2.22
N PHE A 10 0.96 -3.78 2.09
CA PHE A 10 -0.03 -4.67 1.52
C PHE A 10 -0.69 -3.98 0.33
N PHE A 11 -0.33 -4.44 -0.86
CA PHE A 11 -0.89 -3.98 -2.11
C PHE A 11 -1.78 -5.09 -2.63
N TYR A 12 -3.09 -4.93 -2.42
CA TYR A 12 -4.07 -5.87 -2.94
C TYR A 12 -4.88 -5.19 -4.02
N PHE A 13 -4.76 -5.70 -5.23
CA PHE A 13 -5.55 -5.29 -6.37
C PHE A 13 -6.10 -6.57 -7.00
N PHE A 14 -7.38 -6.55 -7.37
CA PHE A 14 -8.01 -7.67 -8.05
C PHE A 14 -7.60 -7.63 -9.52
N ALA A 15 -6.48 -8.26 -9.89
CA ALA A 15 -6.23 -8.54 -11.30
C ALA A 15 -7.01 -9.79 -11.72
N PRO A 16 -7.65 -9.78 -12.90
CA PRO A 16 -8.34 -10.96 -13.43
C PRO A 16 -7.38 -12.10 -13.82
N ASN A 17 -6.07 -11.85 -13.96
CA ASN A 17 -5.06 -12.87 -14.29
C ASN A 17 -3.73 -12.67 -13.52
N ARG A 18 -2.95 -13.76 -13.41
CA ARG A 18 -1.67 -13.79 -12.65
C ARG A 18 -0.51 -13.02 -13.30
N GLU A 19 -0.59 -12.70 -14.60
CA GLU A 19 0.50 -11.99 -15.30
C GLU A 19 0.46 -10.49 -14.99
N GLU A 20 -0.73 -9.90 -14.96
CA GLU A 20 -0.96 -8.52 -14.54
C GLU A 20 -0.50 -8.31 -13.08
N ASP A 21 -0.76 -9.27 -12.20
CA ASP A 21 -0.24 -9.27 -10.82
C ASP A 21 1.29 -9.18 -10.78
N ALA A 22 1.99 -9.99 -11.58
CA ALA A 22 3.45 -9.99 -11.61
C ALA A 22 4.03 -8.64 -12.10
N LYS A 23 3.41 -8.02 -13.11
CA LYS A 23 3.83 -6.71 -13.64
C LYS A 23 3.64 -5.60 -12.60
N VAL A 24 2.48 -5.55 -11.96
CA VAL A 24 2.19 -4.55 -10.93
C VAL A 24 3.06 -4.77 -9.69
N ASN A 25 3.28 -6.01 -9.27
CA ASN A 25 4.18 -6.35 -8.17
C ASN A 25 5.61 -5.87 -8.45
N SER A 26 6.11 -6.10 -9.67
CA SER A 26 7.42 -5.62 -10.11
C SER A 26 7.50 -4.10 -10.10
N LEU A 27 6.44 -3.41 -10.55
CA LEU A 27 6.36 -1.95 -10.49
C LEU A 27 6.45 -1.43 -9.04
N ILE A 28 5.67 -2.01 -8.13
CA ILE A 28 5.64 -1.63 -6.71
C ILE A 28 7.04 -1.74 -6.10
N VAL A 29 7.68 -2.90 -6.28
CA VAL A 29 9.04 -3.16 -5.78
C VAL A 29 10.00 -2.12 -6.36
N ASN A 30 10.01 -1.95 -7.69
CA ASN A 30 10.90 -1.02 -8.38
C ASN A 30 10.71 0.44 -7.90
N GLN A 31 9.49 0.87 -7.60
CA GLN A 31 9.23 2.23 -7.11
C GLN A 31 9.67 2.39 -5.65
N LEU A 32 9.41 1.40 -4.79
CA LEU A 32 9.80 1.45 -3.39
C LEU A 32 11.32 1.36 -3.20
N GLU A 33 12.01 0.54 -4.01
CA GLU A 33 13.48 0.39 -3.98
C GLU A 33 14.25 1.66 -4.36
N LYS A 34 13.66 2.54 -5.19
CA LYS A 34 14.24 3.84 -5.53
C LYS A 34 14.38 4.75 -4.32
N PHE A 35 13.54 4.56 -3.30
CA PHE A 35 13.44 5.46 -2.16
C PHE A 35 13.85 4.81 -0.84
N GLY A 36 13.46 3.56 -0.61
CA GLY A 36 13.75 2.81 0.61
C GLY A 36 14.46 1.48 0.38
N VAL A 37 14.59 0.72 1.46
CA VAL A 37 15.03 -0.67 1.44
C VAL A 37 13.80 -1.55 1.36
N VAL A 38 13.73 -2.44 0.37
CA VAL A 38 12.61 -3.39 0.23
C VAL A 38 13.01 -4.74 0.79
N VAL A 39 12.18 -5.28 1.67
CA VAL A 39 12.29 -6.64 2.21
C VAL A 39 11.06 -7.40 1.73
N GLN A 40 11.24 -8.28 0.74
CA GLN A 40 10.17 -9.14 0.24
C GLN A 40 9.96 -10.30 1.22
N ASN A 41 8.76 -10.38 1.81
CA ASN A 41 8.34 -11.52 2.60
C ASN A 41 7.45 -12.42 1.72
N LYS A 42 7.68 -13.72 1.77
CA LYS A 42 6.78 -14.69 1.12
C LYS A 42 5.48 -14.77 1.91
N LEU A 43 4.36 -14.46 1.28
CA LEU A 43 3.04 -14.59 1.88
C LEU A 43 2.64 -16.05 2.04
N LEU A 44 3.01 -16.91 1.08
CA LEU A 44 2.76 -18.34 1.11
C LEU A 44 3.99 -19.10 1.60
N VAL A 45 3.83 -19.86 2.67
CA VAL A 45 4.83 -20.81 3.20
C VAL A 45 4.29 -22.22 3.16
N LYS A 46 5.16 -23.20 2.91
CA LYS A 46 4.80 -24.63 3.03
C LYS A 46 5.03 -25.09 4.46
N THR A 47 3.94 -25.36 5.16
CA THR A 47 3.95 -25.96 6.51
C THR A 47 3.28 -27.32 6.43
N ASN A 48 3.99 -28.38 6.82
CA ASN A 48 3.49 -29.76 6.79
C ASN A 48 2.89 -30.19 5.43
N GLY A 49 3.54 -29.78 4.33
CA GLY A 49 3.10 -30.12 2.97
C GLY A 49 1.88 -29.35 2.46
N ARG A 50 1.32 -28.40 3.22
CA ARG A 50 0.24 -27.50 2.80
C ARG A 50 0.78 -26.08 2.65
N GLU A 51 0.36 -25.39 1.60
CA GLU A 51 0.58 -23.95 1.47
C GLU A 51 -0.35 -23.22 2.44
N GLN A 52 0.23 -22.33 3.24
CA GLN A 52 -0.47 -21.51 4.22
C GLN A 52 0.00 -20.07 4.10
N ILE A 53 -0.91 -19.14 4.41
CA ILE A 53 -0.58 -17.72 4.49
C ILE A 53 0.18 -17.48 5.80
N ASP A 54 1.44 -17.06 5.73
CA ASP A 54 2.24 -16.66 6.88
C ASP A 54 2.14 -15.14 7.11
N LEU A 55 1.32 -14.78 8.09
CA LEU A 55 1.17 -13.41 8.59
C LEU A 55 1.93 -13.19 9.91
N THR A 56 2.81 -14.08 10.35
CA THR A 56 3.50 -13.93 11.65
C THR A 56 4.40 -12.69 11.71
N ARG A 57 4.95 -12.28 10.57
CA ARG A 57 5.70 -11.02 10.42
C ARG A 57 4.80 -9.81 10.17
N PHE A 58 3.53 -10.04 9.91
CA PHE A 58 2.48 -9.03 9.80
C PHE A 58 1.99 -8.68 11.21
N GLY A 59 2.87 -8.03 11.98
CA GLY A 59 2.62 -7.67 13.37
C GLY A 59 1.97 -6.30 13.54
N SER A 60 1.06 -6.20 14.51
CA SER A 60 0.26 -5.05 14.92
C SER A 60 1.03 -3.88 15.54
N SER A 61 2.37 -3.84 15.44
CA SER A 61 3.20 -2.79 16.01
C SER A 61 3.82 -1.85 14.97
N ARG A 62 3.71 -2.18 13.68
CA ARG A 62 4.28 -1.39 12.59
C ARG A 62 3.19 -0.67 11.80
N PRO A 63 3.43 0.56 11.34
CA PRO A 63 2.56 1.18 10.36
C PRO A 63 2.45 0.35 9.09
N SER A 64 1.25 0.31 8.53
CA SER A 64 0.94 -0.41 7.30
C SER A 64 0.59 0.57 6.19
N LEU A 65 1.25 0.42 5.05
CA LEU A 65 0.97 1.15 3.82
C LEU A 65 -0.04 0.34 2.98
N PHE A 66 -1.20 0.94 2.72
CA PHE A 66 -2.32 0.33 2.02
C PHE A 66 -2.66 1.10 0.75
N PHE A 67 -2.66 0.39 -0.37
CA PHE A 67 -3.15 0.91 -1.64
C PHE A 67 -4.55 0.38 -1.93
N GLU A 68 -5.45 1.26 -2.36
CA GLU A 68 -6.78 0.92 -2.84
C GLU A 68 -7.07 1.71 -4.11
N ILE A 69 -7.68 1.07 -5.11
CA ILE A 69 -8.15 1.70 -6.33
C ILE A 69 -9.57 1.25 -6.64
N ARG A 70 -10.47 2.19 -6.94
CA ARG A 70 -11.89 1.92 -7.18
C ARG A 70 -12.55 2.95 -8.09
N ASN A 71 -13.64 2.56 -8.75
CA ASN A 71 -14.56 3.49 -9.41
C ASN A 71 -15.25 4.37 -8.35
N ILE A 72 -15.54 5.61 -8.71
CA ILE A 72 -16.38 6.49 -7.89
C ILE A 72 -17.84 6.30 -8.32
N THR A 73 -18.73 6.14 -7.34
CA THR A 73 -20.17 6.14 -7.57
C THR A 73 -20.76 7.49 -7.18
N SER A 74 -21.71 7.99 -7.97
CA SER A 74 -22.51 9.16 -7.64
C SER A 74 -23.46 8.86 -6.47
N VAL A 75 -24.12 9.88 -5.95
CA VAL A 75 -25.12 9.74 -4.86
C VAL A 75 -26.27 8.83 -5.30
N GLU A 76 -26.59 8.82 -6.58
CA GLU A 76 -27.62 7.99 -7.20
C GLU A 76 -27.13 6.57 -7.53
N GLY A 77 -25.89 6.22 -7.16
CA GLY A 77 -25.32 4.89 -7.36
C GLY A 77 -24.81 4.61 -8.78
N LYS A 78 -24.71 5.62 -9.65
CA LYS A 78 -24.11 5.46 -10.98
C LYS A 78 -22.58 5.54 -10.91
N GLU A 79 -21.89 4.63 -11.59
CA GLU A 79 -20.44 4.76 -11.78
C GLU A 79 -20.13 6.01 -12.60
N LEU A 80 -19.22 6.83 -12.10
CA LEU A 80 -18.68 7.99 -12.80
C LEU A 80 -17.44 7.56 -13.59
N PRO A 81 -17.12 8.22 -14.71
CA PRO A 81 -15.92 7.97 -15.50
C PRO A 81 -14.67 8.56 -14.81
N VAL A 82 -14.53 8.31 -13.51
CA VAL A 82 -13.42 8.73 -12.67
C VAL A 82 -13.05 7.58 -11.72
N ILE A 83 -11.78 7.24 -11.72
CA ILE A 83 -11.16 6.24 -10.84
C ILE A 83 -10.48 6.97 -9.69
N ARG A 84 -10.70 6.53 -8.47
CA ARG A 84 -9.96 6.99 -7.29
C ARG A 84 -8.90 5.97 -6.89
N GLY A 85 -7.63 6.37 -6.96
CA GLY A 85 -6.54 5.68 -6.28
C GLY A 85 -6.31 6.32 -4.90
N SER A 86 -5.99 5.51 -3.90
CA SER A 86 -5.68 5.98 -2.55
C SER A 86 -4.55 5.18 -1.93
N LEU A 87 -3.63 5.89 -1.27
CA LEU A 87 -2.52 5.32 -0.51
C LEU A 87 -2.62 5.82 0.94
N ASN A 88 -2.66 4.91 1.89
CA ASN A 88 -2.92 5.22 3.29
C ASN A 88 -1.85 4.61 4.19
N ILE A 89 -1.46 5.32 5.24
CA ILE A 89 -0.66 4.77 6.34
C ILE A 89 -1.58 4.56 7.53
N GLN A 90 -1.78 3.31 7.90
CA GLN A 90 -2.45 2.92 9.13
C GLN A 90 -1.41 2.64 10.19
N ALA A 91 -1.35 3.40 11.27
CA ALA A 91 -0.35 3.19 12.33
C ALA A 91 -1.03 2.66 13.60
N PRO A 92 -0.52 1.55 14.18
CA PRO A 92 -1.05 1.06 15.44
C PRO A 92 -0.71 2.03 16.57
N VAL A 93 -1.71 2.36 17.37
CA VAL A 93 -1.58 3.16 18.59
C VAL A 93 -2.15 2.38 19.78
N MET A 94 -1.37 2.31 20.85
CA MET A 94 -1.83 1.79 22.14
C MET A 94 -2.21 2.97 23.02
N LEU A 95 -3.51 3.08 23.35
CA LEU A 95 -3.98 4.08 24.30
C LEU A 95 -3.88 3.48 25.72
N GLN A 96 -2.87 3.90 26.48
CA GLN A 96 -2.54 3.36 27.81
C GLN A 96 -3.69 3.47 28.82
N LYS A 97 -4.61 4.44 28.68
CA LYS A 97 -5.71 4.67 29.64
C LYS A 97 -6.93 3.77 29.50
N GLY A 98 -6.90 2.75 28.64
CA GLY A 98 -8.03 1.82 28.49
C GLY A 98 -7.74 0.51 27.77
N TYR A 99 -6.47 0.15 27.57
CA TYR A 99 -6.06 -1.03 26.78
C TYR A 99 -6.77 -1.11 25.42
N CYS A 100 -7.01 0.04 24.80
CA CYS A 100 -7.59 0.10 23.46
C CYS A 100 -6.46 0.07 22.43
N PHE A 101 -6.49 -0.95 21.57
CA PHE A 101 -5.71 -1.00 20.34
C PHE A 101 -6.54 -0.37 19.23
N SER A 102 -6.00 0.68 18.64
CA SER A 102 -6.58 1.29 17.44
C SER A 102 -5.50 1.42 16.39
N SER A 103 -5.92 1.46 15.13
CA SER A 103 -5.02 1.65 14.00
C SER A 103 -5.61 2.76 13.12
N PRO A 104 -5.52 4.03 13.53
CA PRO A 104 -6.00 5.15 12.73
C PRO A 104 -5.17 5.34 11.46
N TYR A 105 -5.78 5.96 10.45
CA TYR A 105 -5.02 6.52 9.34
C TYR A 105 -4.28 7.77 9.81
N VAL A 106 -2.95 7.70 9.77
CA VAL A 106 -2.06 8.82 10.16
C VAL A 106 -1.56 9.60 8.95
N TRP A 107 -1.88 9.13 7.76
CA TRP A 107 -1.67 9.79 6.48
C TRP A 107 -2.51 9.13 5.39
N THR A 108 -3.06 9.94 4.49
CA THR A 108 -3.86 9.50 3.35
C THR A 108 -3.54 10.41 2.18
N ASN A 109 -3.36 9.83 1.01
CA ASN A 109 -3.29 10.57 -0.23
C ASN A 109 -4.18 9.92 -1.29
N ASN A 110 -4.76 10.74 -2.17
CA ASN A 110 -5.67 10.31 -3.21
C ASN A 110 -5.21 10.87 -4.56
N CYS A 111 -5.39 10.09 -5.62
CA CYS A 111 -5.29 10.55 -6.99
C CYS A 111 -6.57 10.20 -7.75
N PHE A 112 -6.86 10.96 -8.80
CA PHE A 112 -8.05 10.79 -9.62
C PHE A 112 -7.62 10.62 -11.07
N LEU A 113 -8.08 9.53 -11.71
CA LEU A 113 -7.80 9.22 -13.11
C LEU A 113 -9.11 9.19 -13.89
N GLU A 114 -9.06 9.54 -15.17
CA GLU A 114 -10.23 9.48 -16.06
C GLU A 114 -10.52 8.04 -16.52
N GLY A 115 -11.81 7.70 -16.64
CA GLY A 115 -12.30 6.44 -17.17
C GLY A 115 -12.87 5.49 -16.13
N PHE A 116 -13.02 4.22 -16.51
CA PHE A 116 -13.52 3.15 -15.65
C PHE A 116 -12.43 2.11 -15.39
N PHE A 117 -12.27 1.73 -14.13
CA PHE A 117 -11.17 0.86 -13.68
C PHE A 117 -11.11 -0.47 -14.45
N ARG A 118 -12.28 -1.08 -14.72
CA ARG A 118 -12.39 -2.37 -15.41
C ARG A 118 -11.91 -2.36 -16.87
N GLU A 119 -11.86 -1.19 -17.51
CA GLU A 119 -11.48 -1.08 -18.92
C GLU A 119 -9.96 -0.99 -19.11
N LYS A 120 -9.24 -0.51 -18.09
CA LYS A 120 -7.81 -0.17 -18.18
C LYS A 120 -7.09 -0.47 -16.87
N ILE A 121 -7.22 -1.69 -16.34
CA ILE A 121 -6.72 -2.08 -15.01
C ILE A 121 -5.22 -1.80 -14.88
N GLU A 122 -4.38 -2.42 -15.71
CA GLU A 122 -2.92 -2.29 -15.64
C GLU A 122 -2.47 -0.82 -15.72
N GLN A 123 -3.00 -0.06 -16.68
CA GLN A 123 -2.67 1.35 -16.87
C GLN A 123 -3.10 2.20 -15.66
N SER A 124 -4.32 1.98 -15.15
CA SER A 124 -4.88 2.75 -14.04
C SER A 124 -4.12 2.48 -12.74
N VAL A 125 -3.81 1.21 -12.45
CA VAL A 125 -3.00 0.82 -11.30
C VAL A 125 -1.61 1.44 -11.39
N THR A 126 -0.95 1.30 -12.55
CA THR A 126 0.41 1.80 -12.78
C THR A 126 0.50 3.31 -12.59
N LEU A 127 -0.43 4.05 -13.18
CA LEU A 127 -0.46 5.51 -13.10
C LEU A 127 -0.77 5.98 -11.68
N ALA A 128 -1.77 5.37 -11.03
CA ALA A 128 -2.15 5.71 -9.65
C ALA A 128 -1.00 5.46 -8.67
N LEU A 129 -0.39 4.26 -8.70
CA LEU A 129 0.74 3.93 -7.83
C LEU A 129 1.92 4.86 -8.06
N SER A 130 2.24 5.17 -9.32
CA SER A 130 3.36 6.08 -9.64
C SER A 130 3.14 7.48 -9.05
N GLN A 131 1.92 8.03 -9.16
CA GLN A 131 1.57 9.32 -8.59
C GLN A 131 1.61 9.29 -7.05
N LEU A 132 0.96 8.29 -6.45
CA LEU A 132 0.81 8.18 -5.00
C LEU A 132 2.12 7.88 -4.29
N LEU A 133 2.96 6.98 -4.83
CA LEU A 133 4.28 6.67 -4.25
C LEU A 133 5.24 7.85 -4.38
N ARG A 134 5.20 8.60 -5.49
CA ARG A 134 5.96 9.84 -5.63
C ARG A 134 5.55 10.86 -4.58
N GLN A 135 4.25 11.04 -4.38
CA GLN A 135 3.76 11.98 -3.38
C GLN A 135 4.09 11.52 -1.95
N PHE A 136 3.97 10.22 -1.67
CA PHE A 136 4.44 9.64 -0.40
C PHE A 136 5.93 9.94 -0.15
N GLN A 137 6.79 9.78 -1.16
CA GLN A 137 8.21 10.10 -1.03
C GLN A 137 8.43 11.57 -0.67
N ILE A 138 7.77 12.49 -1.37
CA ILE A 138 7.85 13.94 -1.08
C ILE A 138 7.42 14.21 0.36
N ASP A 139 6.23 13.74 0.72
CA ASP A 139 5.62 13.95 2.03
C ASP A 139 6.48 13.35 3.16
N TYR A 140 7.03 12.14 2.95
CA TYR A 140 7.91 11.49 3.91
C TYR A 140 9.20 12.27 4.11
N SER A 141 9.86 12.69 3.02
CA SER A 141 11.10 13.47 3.07
C SER A 141 10.90 14.81 3.76
N THR A 142 9.78 15.49 3.50
CA THR A 142 9.42 16.74 4.19
C THR A 142 9.16 16.51 5.68
N ALA A 143 8.50 15.42 6.06
CA ALA A 143 8.23 15.11 7.46
C ALA A 143 9.47 14.61 8.24
N ASN A 144 10.49 14.11 7.53
CA ASN A 144 11.68 13.48 8.09
C ASN A 144 12.99 14.05 7.47
N PRO A 145 13.23 15.38 7.55
CA PRO A 145 14.30 16.04 6.80
C PRO A 145 15.73 15.68 7.26
N SER A 146 15.88 15.20 8.50
CA SER A 146 17.17 14.82 9.10
C SER A 146 17.37 13.31 9.21
N HIS A 147 16.48 12.52 8.60
CA HIS A 147 16.51 11.07 8.74
C HIS A 147 17.61 10.50 7.85
N ALA A 148 18.73 10.09 8.46
CA ALA A 148 19.88 9.52 7.75
C ALA A 148 19.55 8.14 7.14
N GLU A 149 18.60 7.43 7.73
CA GLU A 149 18.24 6.08 7.33
C GLU A 149 17.06 6.09 6.35
N ARG A 150 17.20 5.30 5.28
CA ARG A 150 16.14 5.08 4.29
C ARG A 150 15.01 4.27 4.93
N PRO A 151 13.73 4.55 4.61
CA PRO A 151 12.62 3.75 5.12
C PRO A 151 12.71 2.30 4.65
N VAL A 152 12.29 1.37 5.51
CA VAL A 152 12.26 -0.06 5.22
C VAL A 152 10.82 -0.49 4.91
N PHE A 153 10.62 -1.12 3.76
CA PHE A 153 9.32 -1.61 3.30
C PHE A 153 9.30 -3.14 3.32
N HIS A 154 8.52 -3.72 4.23
CA HIS A 154 8.24 -5.15 4.26
C HIS A 154 7.04 -5.43 3.36
N ILE A 155 7.29 -5.91 2.15
CA ILE A 155 6.22 -6.16 1.17
C ILE A 155 5.77 -7.61 1.27
N PHE A 156 4.45 -7.80 1.36
CA PHE A 156 3.80 -9.10 1.31
C PHE A 156 3.06 -9.18 -0.03
N LEU A 157 3.67 -9.88 -1.00
CA LEU A 157 3.09 -10.09 -2.32
C LEU A 157 2.45 -11.48 -2.39
N PRO A 158 1.27 -11.62 -3.03
CA PRO A 158 0.63 -12.91 -3.27
C PRO A 158 1.41 -13.80 -4.24
#